data_AF-A0A930JNZ7-F1
#
_entry.id   AF-A0A930JNZ7-F1
#
_cell.length_a   1.000
_cell.length_b   1.000
_cell.length_c   1.000
_cell.angle_alpha   90.00
_cell.angle_beta   90.00
_cell.angle_gamma   90.00
#
_symmetry.space_group_name_H-M   'P 1'
#
loop_
_entity.id
_entity.type
_entity.pdbx_description
1 polymer ?
#
loop_
_entity_poly.entity_id
_entity_poly.type
_entity_poly.pdbx_seq_one_letter_code
_entity_poly.pdbx_strand_id
1 'polypeptide(L)'
;MEESPSPYKWLGYMFVWMVACLLILDKGVSSELFLFILLLVAIVINAYCAYKFALEKGTFLAILAFVVAMVLDFFPIVAYFVIIEIFMA
;
A
#
# COMPACT_ATOMS: atom_id res chain seq x y z
N MET A 1 23.24 10.92 -21.71
CA MET A 1 22.97 9.48 -21.56
C MET A 1 21.70 9.42 -20.72
N GLU A 2 20.55 9.17 -21.32
CA GLU A 2 19.32 9.01 -20.55
C GLU A 2 19.45 7.68 -19.78
N GLU A 3 19.68 7.77 -18.46
CA GLU A 3 19.60 6.58 -17.62
C GLU A 3 18.21 6.00 -17.77
N SER A 4 18.13 4.76 -18.26
CA SER A 4 16.87 4.02 -18.23
C SER A 4 16.43 3.95 -16.76
N PRO A 5 15.19 4.39 -16.45
CA PRO A 5 14.78 4.49 -15.06
C PRO A 5 14.88 3.12 -14.38
N SER A 6 15.57 3.06 -13.24
CA SER A 6 15.76 1.81 -12.51
C SER A 6 14.40 1.15 -12.20
N PRO A 7 14.27 -0.17 -12.40
CA PRO A 7 13.03 -0.90 -12.10
C PRO A 7 12.59 -0.79 -10.64
N TYR A 8 13.54 -0.52 -9.73
CA TYR A 8 13.25 -0.32 -8.32
C TYR A 8 12.45 0.97 -8.04
N LYS A 9 12.25 1.86 -9.04
CA LYS A 9 11.35 3.02 -8.93
C LYS A 9 9.93 2.61 -8.55
N TRP A 10 9.45 1.46 -9.04
CA TRP A 10 8.11 0.96 -8.75
C TRP A 10 7.94 0.58 -7.27
N LEU A 11 8.98 -0.01 -6.68
CA LEU A 11 9.02 -0.25 -5.23
C LEU A 11 9.08 1.06 -4.44
N GLY A 12 9.82 2.05 -4.96
CA GLY A 12 9.83 3.41 -4.42
C GLY A 12 8.42 4.03 -4.39
N TYR A 13 7.64 3.89 -5.47
CA TYR A 13 6.26 4.38 -5.52
C TYR A 13 5.34 3.65 -4.53
N MET A 14 5.45 2.33 -4.41
CA MET A 14 4.71 1.57 -3.38
C MET A 14 5.04 2.08 -1.97
N PHE A 15 6.33 2.30 -1.68
CA PHE A 15 6.78 2.79 -0.38
C PHE A 15 6.28 4.22 -0.09
N VAL A 16 6.39 5.13 -1.06
CA VAL A 16 5.89 6.50 -0.92
C VAL A 16 4.38 6.51 -0.70
N TRP A 17 3.64 5.65 -1.40
CA TRP A 17 2.19 5.51 -1.21
C TRP A 17 1.85 5.01 0.20
N MET A 18 2.55 4.00 0.69
CA MET A 18 2.38 3.50 2.06
C MET A 18 2.60 4.60 3.11
N VAL A 19 3.67 5.40 2.97
CA VAL A 19 3.92 6.53 3.87
C VAL A 19 2.81 7.59 3.75
N ALA A 20 2.34 7.87 2.54
CA ALA A 20 1.23 8.79 2.34
C ALA A 20 -0.06 8.32 3.03
N CYS A 21 -0.38 7.02 2.96
CA CYS A 21 -1.51 6.44 3.68
C CYS A 21 -1.42 6.69 5.19
N LEU A 22 -0.26 6.45 5.82
CA LEU A 22 -0.06 6.71 7.25
C LEU A 22 -0.27 8.18 7.62
N LEU A 23 0.26 9.11 6.82
CA LEU A 23 0.11 10.55 7.05
C LEU A 23 -1.33 11.02 6.85
N ILE A 24 -2.09 10.38 5.96
CA ILE A 24 -3.52 10.68 5.75
C ILE A 24 -4.34 10.21 6.95
N LEU A 25 -4.04 9.03 7.50
CA LEU A 25 -4.69 8.47 8.68
C LEU A 25 -4.46 9.33 9.94
N ASP A 26 -3.24 9.85 10.12
CA ASP A 26 -2.87 10.69 11.27
C ASP A 26 -3.71 11.98 11.35
N LYS A 27 -4.24 12.47 10.23
CA LYS A 27 -5.10 13.68 10.20
C LYS A 27 -6.50 13.46 10.78
N GLY A 28 -6.78 12.31 11.41
CA GLY A 28 -8.06 12.03 12.08
C GLY A 28 -9.24 11.86 11.12
N VAL A 29 -8.98 11.81 9.81
CA VAL A 29 -9.99 11.46 8.80
C VAL A 29 -10.05 9.94 8.76
N SER A 30 -10.74 9.32 9.71
CA SER A 30 -10.80 7.86 9.83
C SER A 30 -12.23 7.37 9.96
N SER A 31 -13.11 7.73 9.01
CA SER A 31 -14.37 7.00 8.87
C SER A 31 -14.10 5.64 8.25
N GLU A 32 -14.86 4.62 8.63
CA GLU A 32 -14.74 3.26 8.05
C GLU A 32 -14.78 3.30 6.52
N LEU A 33 -15.70 4.07 5.95
CA LEU A 33 -15.87 4.26 4.51
C LEU A 33 -14.61 4.86 3.88
N PHE A 34 -13.97 5.83 4.55
CA PHE A 34 -12.73 6.42 4.08
C PHE A 34 -11.55 5.44 4.12
N LEU A 35 -11.44 4.61 5.17
CA LEU A 35 -10.44 3.54 5.26
C LEU A 35 -10.58 2.52 4.13
N PHE A 36 -11.81 2.11 3.81
CA PHE A 36 -12.08 1.21 2.69
C PHE A 36 -11.70 1.83 1.34
N ILE A 37 -12.01 3.11 1.11
CA ILE A 37 -11.61 3.80 -0.12
C ILE A 37 -10.08 3.86 -0.23
N LEU A 38 -9.40 4.24 0.86
CA LEU A 38 -7.93 4.26 0.92
C LEU A 38 -7.31 2.92 0.56
N LEU A 39 -7.86 1.83 1.11
CA LEU A 39 -7.43 0.47 0.81
C LEU A 39 -7.62 0.11 -0.67
N LEU A 40 -8.78 0.43 -1.26
CA LEU A 40 -9.04 0.18 -2.67
C LEU A 40 -8.05 0.93 -3.57
N VAL A 41 -7.75 2.19 -3.24
CA VAL A 41 -6.76 2.98 -3.98
C VAL A 41 -5.36 2.37 -3.82
N ALA A 42 -5.00 1.92 -2.62
CA ALA A 42 -3.72 1.26 -2.36
C ALA A 42 -3.58 -0.04 -3.16
N ILE A 43 -4.62 -0.87 -3.22
CA ILE A 43 -4.66 -2.07 -4.06
C ILE A 43 -4.38 -1.73 -5.52
N VAL A 44 -5.06 -0.73 -6.07
CA VAL A 44 -4.91 -0.34 -7.48
C VAL A 44 -3.48 0.14 -7.76
N ILE A 45 -2.93 1.00 -6.90
CA ILE A 45 -1.58 1.55 -7.06
C ILE A 45 -0.52 0.45 -6.93
N ASN A 46 -0.63 -0.40 -5.91
CA ASN A 46 0.31 -1.49 -5.69
C ASN A 46 0.21 -2.55 -6.80
N ALA A 47 -0.99 -2.87 -7.29
CA ALA A 47 -1.15 -3.79 -8.42
C ALA A 47 -0.51 -3.23 -9.69
N TYR A 48 -0.69 -1.94 -9.97
CA TYR A 48 -0.06 -1.27 -11.12
C TYR A 48 1.47 -1.27 -11.00
N CYS A 49 2.02 -0.91 -9.84
CA CYS A 49 3.46 -0.89 -9.61
C CYS A 49 4.05 -2.32 -9.69
N ALA A 50 3.36 -3.32 -9.13
CA ALA A 50 3.78 -4.71 -9.17
C ALA A 50 3.77 -5.24 -10.60
N TYR A 51 2.73 -4.92 -11.38
CA TYR A 51 2.67 -5.27 -12.80
C TYR A 51 3.84 -4.69 -13.58
N LYS A 52 4.11 -3.38 -13.42
CA LYS A 52 5.24 -2.75 -14.13
C LYS A 52 6.60 -3.30 -13.67
N PHE A 53 6.76 -3.57 -12.38
CA PHE A 53 7.95 -4.22 -11.85
C PHE A 53 8.13 -5.65 -12.37
N ALA A 54 7.04 -6.40 -12.53
CA ALA A 54 7.08 -7.76 -13.07
C ALA A 54 7.60 -7.78 -14.52
N LEU A 55 7.22 -6.79 -15.34
CA LEU A 55 7.72 -6.65 -16.71
C LEU A 55 9.23 -6.39 -16.77
N GLU A 56 9.79 -5.73 -15.77
CA GLU A 56 11.20 -5.30 -15.78
C GLU A 56 12.14 -6.24 -14.99
N LYS A 57 11.66 -6.93 -13.95
CA LYS A 57 12.47 -7.76 -13.03
C LYS A 57 11.95 -9.19 -12.83
N GLY A 58 10.73 -9.50 -13.27
CA GLY A 58 10.14 -10.83 -13.20
C GLY A 58 9.02 -10.97 -12.18
N THR A 59 8.12 -11.93 -12.46
CA THR A 59 6.84 -12.09 -11.76
C THR A 59 6.99 -12.49 -10.29
N PHE A 60 7.95 -13.35 -9.94
CA PHE A 60 8.12 -13.82 -8.57
C PHE A 60 8.43 -12.68 -7.60
N LEU A 61 9.38 -11.81 -7.96
CA LEU A 61 9.79 -10.68 -7.12
C LEU A 61 8.67 -9.64 -7.01
N ALA A 62 7.89 -9.45 -8.08
CA ALA A 62 6.73 -8.58 -8.07
C ALA A 62 5.60 -9.07 -7.17
N ILE A 63 5.28 -10.36 -7.20
CA ILE A 63 4.29 -10.96 -6.29
C ILE A 63 4.74 -10.81 -4.85
N LEU A 64 6.02 -11.08 -4.54
CA LEU A 64 6.56 -10.93 -3.19
C LEU A 64 6.40 -9.48 -2.69
N ALA A 65 6.78 -8.49 -3.51
CA ALA A 65 6.63 -7.08 -3.17
C ALA A 65 5.17 -6.67 -2.99
N PHE A 66 4.28 -7.13 -3.87
CA PHE A 66 2.85 -6.85 -3.78
C PHE A 66 2.24 -7.42 -2.51
N VAL A 67 2.53 -8.69 -2.17
CA VAL A 67 2.01 -9.33 -0.96
C VAL A 67 2.48 -8.58 0.30
N VAL A 68 3.77 -8.21 0.35
CA VAL A 68 4.29 -7.42 1.48
C VAL A 68 3.58 -6.07 1.59
N ALA A 69 3.41 -5.35 0.47
CA ALA A 69 2.70 -4.07 0.45
C ALA A 69 1.25 -4.22 0.94
N MET A 70 0.55 -5.27 0.47
CA MET A 70 -0.83 -5.54 0.89
C MET A 70 -0.93 -5.83 2.39
N VAL A 71 -0.05 -6.67 2.95
CA VAL A 71 -0.04 -6.95 4.39
C VAL A 71 0.14 -5.67 5.20
N LEU A 72 1.01 -4.76 4.73
CA LEU A 72 1.25 -3.47 5.38
C LEU A 72 0.05 -2.51 5.24
N ASP A 73 -0.63 -2.49 4.10
CA ASP A 73 -1.83 -1.67 3.90
C ASP A 73 -3.03 -2.14 4.75
N PHE A 74 -3.16 -3.44 4.98
CA PHE A 74 -4.22 -4.00 5.83
C PHE A 74 -3.97 -3.79 7.33
N PHE A 75 -2.71 -3.65 7.75
CA PHE A 75 -2.35 -3.56 9.16
C PHE A 75 -3.05 -2.40 9.91
N PRO A 76 -3.09 -1.15 9.39
CA PRO A 76 -3.82 -0.06 10.03
C PRO A 76 -5.32 -0.33 10.18
N ILE A 77 -5.92 -1.04 9.23
CA ILE A 77 -7.36 -1.35 9.24
C ILE A 77 -7.66 -2.37 10.33
N VAL A 78 -6.86 -3.44 10.39
CA VAL A 78 -6.99 -4.45 11.46
C VAL A 78 -6.77 -3.81 12.82
N ALA A 79 -5.74 -2.96 12.98
CA ALA A 79 -5.48 -2.24 14.21
C ALA A 79 -6.66 -1.34 14.61
N TYR A 80 -7.25 -0.61 13.66
CA TYR A 80 -8.42 0.24 13.89
C TYR A 80 -9.63 -0.57 14.40
N PHE A 81 -9.96 -1.69 13.76
CA PHE A 81 -11.08 -2.54 14.19
C PHE A 81 -10.83 -3.18 15.57
N VAL A 82 -9.61 -3.69 15.83
CA VAL A 82 -9.26 -4.27 17.13
C VAL A 82 -9.35 -3.23 18.25
N ILE A 83 -8.87 -2.01 18.01
CA ILE A 83 -8.97 -0.91 18.98
C ILE A 83 -10.44 -0.59 19.27
N ILE A 84 -11.26 -0.42 18.23
CA ILE A 84 -12.69 -0.15 18.39
C ILE A 84 -13.41 -1.26 19.14
N GLU A 85 -13.15 -2.53 18.80
CA GLU A 85 -13.74 -3.68 19.47
C GLU A 85 -13.39 -3.72 20.96
N ILE A 86 -12.13 -3.44 21.34
CA ILE A 86 -11.70 -3.37 22.74
C ILE A 86 -12.38 -2.21 23.49
N PHE A 87 -12.59 -1.05 22.85
CA PHE A 87 -13.18 0.11 23.51
C PHE A 87 -14.72 0.10 23.56
N MET A 88 -15.39 -0.66 22.69
CA MET A 88 -16.85 -0.75 22.63
C MET A 88 -17.42 -2.03 23.29
N ALA A 89 -16.57 -2.96 23.72
CA ALA A 89 -16.94 -4.14 24.52
C ALA A 89 -16.89 -3.86 26.03
#